data_AF-A0A967GWK7-F1
#
_entry.id   AF-A0A967GWK7-F1
#
_cell.length_a   1.000
_cell.length_b   1.000
_cell.length_c   1.000
_cell.angle_alpha   90.00
_cell.angle_beta   90.00
_cell.angle_gamma   90.00
#
_symmetry.space_group_name_H-M   'P 1'
#
loop_
_entity.id
_entity.type
_entity.pdbx_description
1 polymer ?
#
loop_
_entity_poly.entity_id
_entity_poly.type
_entity_poly.pdbx_seq_one_letter_code
_entity_poly.pdbx_strand_id
1 'polypeptide(L)'
;VALTWDGNGRMFVVEMRGYMQDLEGSGARDPVGRISLHEDTDGDGRMDRHSVYLDGLVEPRAVLAVDDALLVGEPPNLWYC
;
A
#
# COMPACT_ATOMS: atom_id res chain seq x y z
N VAL A 1 9.42 -0.83 3.84
CA VAL A 1 8.07 -1.28 3.45
C VAL A 1 7.87 -0.97 1.96
N ALA A 2 7.20 -1.86 1.22
CA ALA A 2 7.28 -1.96 -0.24
C ALA A 2 6.47 -0.91 -1.02
N LEU A 3 6.78 -0.76 -2.31
CA LEU A 3 5.99 -0.02 -3.30
C LEU A 3 6.08 -0.70 -4.67
N THR A 4 5.15 -0.39 -5.55
CA THR A 4 5.17 -0.80 -6.97
C THR A 4 4.64 0.32 -7.85
N TRP A 5 5.07 0.32 -9.11
CA TRP A 5 4.50 1.14 -10.17
C TRP A 5 3.68 0.26 -11.11
N ASP A 6 2.60 0.79 -11.64
CA ASP A 6 1.90 0.14 -12.75
C ASP A 6 2.35 0.68 -14.12
N GLY A 7 1.76 0.16 -15.20
CA GLY A 7 2.05 0.59 -16.57
C GLY A 7 1.61 2.02 -16.90
N ASN A 8 0.77 2.64 -16.07
CA ASN A 8 0.30 4.02 -16.24
C ASN A 8 1.13 5.03 -15.44
N GLY A 9 2.20 4.57 -14.77
CA GLY A 9 3.03 5.44 -13.94
C GLY A 9 2.36 5.82 -12.61
N ARG A 10 1.33 5.09 -12.18
CA ARG A 10 0.76 5.25 -10.84
C ARG A 10 1.61 4.50 -9.82
N MET A 11 1.86 5.12 -8.67
CA MET A 11 2.66 4.52 -7.59
C MET A 11 1.75 4.03 -6.46
N PHE A 12 1.87 2.75 -6.13
CA PHE A 12 1.16 2.11 -5.02
C PHE A 12 2.13 1.85 -3.88
N VAL A 13 1.83 2.38 -2.69
CA VAL A 13 2.72 2.33 -1.52
C VAL A 13 2.04 1.57 -0.39
N VAL A 14 2.74 0.57 0.15
CA VAL A 14 2.29 -0.12 1.37
C VAL A 14 2.52 0.80 2.56
N GLU A 15 1.53 0.93 3.44
CA GLU A 15 1.64 1.68 4.69
C GLU A 15 1.35 0.77 5.88
N MET A 16 2.40 0.37 6.61
CA MET A 16 2.27 -0.42 7.85
C MET A 16 2.06 0.49 9.06
N ARG A 17 0.85 1.04 9.20
CA ARG A 17 0.55 2.05 10.25
C ARG A 17 0.48 1.50 11.67
N GLY A 18 0.22 0.21 11.83
CA GLY A 18 0.23 -0.46 13.14
C GLY A 18 1.60 -1.00 13.56
N TYR A 19 2.63 -0.89 12.71
CA TYR A 19 3.92 -1.52 12.98
C TYR A 19 4.67 -0.78 14.09
N MET A 20 5.04 -1.53 15.15
CA MET A 20 5.93 -1.11 16.24
C MET A 20 5.71 0.34 16.69
N GLN A 21 4.46 0.69 17.01
CA GLN A 21 4.12 2.03 17.51
C GLN A 21 4.71 2.31 18.90
N ASP A 22 4.97 1.25 19.68
CA ASP A 22 5.70 1.24 20.94
C ASP A 22 6.63 0.00 21.02
N LEU A 23 7.34 -0.15 22.14
CA LEU A 23 8.28 -1.28 22.36
C LEU A 23 7.57 -2.62 22.43
N GLU A 24 6.32 -2.62 22.90
CA GLU A 24 5.46 -3.77 23.08
C GLU A 24 4.78 -4.20 21.77
N GLY A 25 4.80 -3.36 20.73
CA GLY A 25 4.13 -3.60 19.46
C GLY A 25 2.60 -3.49 19.56
N SER A 26 2.10 -2.65 20.46
CA SER A 26 0.66 -2.43 20.65
C SER A 26 0.01 -1.99 19.35
N GLY A 27 -1.19 -2.50 19.07
CA GLY A 27 -1.95 -2.17 17.86
C GLY A 27 -1.41 -2.79 16.57
N ALA A 28 -0.39 -3.66 16.62
CA ALA A 28 0.13 -4.35 15.43
C ALA A 28 -0.94 -5.15 14.67
N ARG A 29 -2.00 -5.58 15.36
CA ARG A 29 -3.13 -6.32 14.75
C ARG A 29 -4.34 -5.45 14.42
N ASP A 30 -4.27 -4.15 14.68
CA ASP A 30 -5.35 -3.26 14.32
C ASP A 30 -5.36 -3.11 12.79
N PRO A 31 -6.54 -3.16 12.13
CA PRO A 31 -6.68 -3.07 10.69
C PRO A 31 -6.53 -1.62 10.22
N VAL A 32 -5.35 -1.04 10.45
CA VAL A 32 -5.03 0.36 10.13
C VAL A 32 -4.01 0.49 9.01
N GLY A 33 -3.47 -0.63 8.53
CA GLY A 33 -2.60 -0.66 7.36
C GLY A 33 -3.38 -0.44 6.07
N ARG A 34 -2.72 0.08 5.04
CA ARG A 34 -3.37 0.40 3.77
C ARG A 34 -2.38 0.38 2.59
N ILE A 35 -2.92 0.42 1.39
CA ILE A 35 -2.21 0.76 0.15
C ILE A 35 -2.64 2.18 -0.27
N SER A 36 -1.71 3.13 -0.30
CA SER A 36 -1.96 4.44 -0.92
C SER A 36 -1.62 4.42 -2.40
N LEU A 37 -2.39 5.19 -3.16
CA LEU A 37 -2.19 5.45 -4.57
C LEU A 37 -1.72 6.91 -4.72
N HIS A 38 -0.61 7.07 -5.42
CA HIS A 38 -0.03 8.35 -5.79
C HIS A 38 -0.02 8.45 -7.31
N GLU A 39 -0.45 9.59 -7.82
CA GLU A 39 -0.56 9.88 -9.25
C GLU A 39 0.16 11.20 -9.53
N ASP A 40 0.79 11.30 -10.70
CA ASP A 40 1.25 12.54 -11.30
C ASP A 40 0.22 12.96 -12.36
N THR A 41 -0.56 14.00 -12.05
CA THR A 41 -1.68 14.45 -12.89
C THR A 41 -1.31 15.54 -13.89
N ASP A 42 -0.10 16.11 -13.81
CA ASP A 42 0.37 17.18 -14.71
C ASP A 42 1.58 16.78 -15.57
N GLY A 43 2.15 15.60 -15.34
CA GLY A 43 3.22 14.99 -16.13
C GLY A 43 4.61 15.57 -15.83
N ASP A 44 4.81 16.24 -14.69
CA ASP A 44 6.09 16.84 -14.31
C ASP A 44 7.05 15.86 -13.62
N GLY A 45 6.62 14.61 -13.41
CA GLY A 45 7.36 13.55 -12.73
C GLY A 45 7.26 13.60 -11.22
N ARG A 46 6.44 14.49 -10.65
CA ARG A 46 6.16 14.59 -9.22
C ARG A 46 4.73 14.15 -8.98
N MET A 47 4.58 13.20 -8.06
CA MET A 47 3.25 12.79 -7.61
C MET A 47 2.56 13.97 -6.91
N ASP A 48 1.40 14.37 -7.41
CA ASP A 48 0.65 15.56 -6.96
C ASP A 48 -0.73 15.19 -6.39
N ARG A 49 -1.23 13.98 -6.68
CA ARG A 49 -2.48 13.46 -6.16
C ARG A 49 -2.25 12.21 -5.32
N HIS A 50 -2.88 12.18 -4.14
CA HIS A 50 -2.85 11.05 -3.22
C HIS A 50 -4.26 10.59 -2.88
N SER A 51 -4.48 9.27 -2.91
CA SER A 51 -5.72 8.62 -2.48
C SER A 51 -5.45 7.29 -1.78
N VAL A 52 -6.47 6.71 -1.15
CA VAL A 52 -6.40 5.35 -0.58
C VAL A 52 -6.97 4.37 -1.59
N TYR A 53 -6.19 3.36 -1.96
CA TYR A 53 -6.60 2.33 -2.91
C TYR A 53 -7.27 1.15 -2.19
N LEU A 54 -6.62 0.65 -1.14
CA LEU A 54 -7.12 -0.45 -0.31
C LEU A 54 -6.82 -0.11 1.15
N ASP A 55 -7.81 -0.28 2.03
CA ASP A 55 -7.72 0.07 3.46
C ASP A 55 -8.07 -1.14 4.33
N GLY A 56 -7.83 -1.04 5.64
CA GLY A 56 -8.25 -2.05 6.61
C GLY A 56 -7.35 -3.28 6.67
N LEU A 57 -6.09 -3.16 6.27
CA LEU A 57 -5.12 -4.25 6.25
C LEU A 57 -4.38 -4.38 7.59
N VAL A 58 -4.07 -5.62 7.97
CA VAL A 58 -3.25 -5.95 9.14
C VAL A 58 -1.84 -6.29 8.70
N GLU A 59 -0.89 -5.41 9.01
CA GLU A 59 0.54 -5.58 8.66
C GLU A 59 0.81 -6.02 7.20
N PRO A 60 0.31 -5.28 6.18
CA PRO A 60 0.61 -5.57 4.79
C PRO A 60 2.12 -5.39 4.53
N ARG A 61 2.73 -6.29 3.76
CA ARG A 61 4.19 -6.34 3.60
C ARG A 61 4.66 -6.37 2.14
N ALA A 62 3.79 -6.76 1.22
CA ALA A 62 4.11 -6.86 -0.19
C ALA A 62 3.03 -6.23 -1.07
N VAL A 63 3.45 -5.63 -2.18
CA VAL A 63 2.58 -5.14 -3.25
C VAL A 63 3.29 -5.36 -4.58
N LEU A 64 2.56 -5.81 -5.60
CA LEU A 64 3.03 -5.93 -6.98
C LEU A 64 1.89 -5.58 -7.92
N ALA A 65 2.13 -4.68 -8.87
CA ALA A 65 1.19 -4.41 -9.95
C ALA A 65 1.22 -5.57 -10.96
N VAL A 66 0.05 -6.12 -11.28
CA VAL A 66 -0.12 -7.23 -12.23
C VAL A 66 -1.31 -6.92 -13.12
N ASP A 67 -1.04 -6.69 -14.40
CA ASP A 67 -2.02 -6.22 -15.38
C ASP A 67 -2.78 -4.99 -14.86
N ASP A 68 -4.11 -5.08 -14.76
CA ASP A 68 -4.99 -4.00 -14.29
C ASP A 68 -5.28 -4.05 -12.77
N ALA A 69 -4.54 -4.86 -12.01
CA ALA A 69 -4.79 -5.13 -10.59
C ALA A 69 -3.49 -5.15 -9.75
N LEU A 70 -3.62 -5.36 -8.44
CA LEU A 70 -2.53 -5.55 -7.49
C LEU A 70 -2.56 -6.95 -6.87
N LEU A 71 -1.38 -7.55 -6.73
CA LEU A 71 -1.14 -8.61 -5.75
C LEU A 71 -0.68 -7.97 -4.43
N VAL A 72 -1.44 -8.14 -3.36
CA VAL A 72 -1.14 -7.60 -2.02
C VAL A 72 -0.90 -8.71 -1.02
N GLY A 73 0.28 -8.72 -0.40
CA GLY A 73 0.62 -9.66 0.67
C GLY A 73 0.32 -9.08 2.04
N GLU A 74 -0.69 -9.63 2.70
CA GLU A 74 -1.11 -9.32 4.07
C GLU A 74 -1.17 -10.64 4.85
N PRO A 75 -0.08 -11.10 5.47
CA PRO A 75 0.00 -12.45 6.02
C PRO A 75 -1.18 -12.80 6.95
N PRO A 76 -1.80 -13.98 6.76
CA PRO A 76 -1.44 -15.08 5.84
C PRO A 76 -2.03 -14.95 4.43
N ASN A 77 -2.76 -13.88 4.14
CA ASN A 77 -3.53 -13.68 2.91
C ASN A 77 -2.66 -13.13 1.76
N LEU A 78 -3.03 -13.54 0.55
CA LEU A 78 -2.58 -12.92 -0.70
C LEU A 78 -3.83 -12.47 -1.45
N TRP A 79 -3.99 -11.15 -1.61
CA TRP A 79 -5.12 -10.55 -2.29
C TRP A 79 -4.78 -10.28 -3.75
N TYR A 80 -5.78 -10.40 -4.62
CA TYR A 80 -5.76 -9.89 -5.99
C TYR A 80 -6.93 -8.91 -6.12
N CYS A 81 -6.64 -7.62 -6.24
CA CYS A 81 -7.61 -6.53 -6.13
C CYS A 81 -7.33 -5.41 -7.11
#